data_AF-A0A1H1ZQH2-F1
#
_entry.id   AF-A0A1H1ZQH2-F1
#
_cell.length_a   1.000
_cell.length_b   1.000
_cell.length_c   1.000
_cell.angle_alpha   90.00
_cell.angle_beta   90.00
_cell.angle_gamma   90.00
#
_symmetry.space_group_name_H-M   'P 1'
#
loop_
_entity.id
_entity.type
_entity.pdbx_description
1 polymer ?
#
loop_
_entity_poly.entity_id
_entity_poly.type
_entity_poly.pdbx_seq_one_letter_code
_entity_poly.pdbx_strand_id
1 'polypeptide(L)' 'MCALLRSGDAATADAVADAVAGRARAGGVLVEPLGRYRAEAGGRGGLVLGYGAIDAADVPAGLDRIAAAFREVTPG' A
#
# COMPACT_ATOMS: atom_id res chain seq x y z
N MET A 1 11.52 -1.36 0.10
CA MET A 1 11.02 -0.44 1.14
C MET A 1 9.59 -0.84 1.44
N CYS A 2 9.24 -1.12 2.70
CA CYS A 2 7.85 -1.44 3.10
C CYS A 2 7.26 -0.25 3.84
N ALA A 3 6.13 0.29 3.38
CA ALA A 3 5.37 1.29 4.13
C ALA A 3 4.49 0.56 5.15
N LEU A 4 4.79 0.73 6.44
CA LEU A 4 4.07 0.09 7.55
C LEU A 4 2.88 0.96 7.98
N LEU A 5 1.69 0.35 8.04
CA LEU A 5 0.50 0.98 8.64
C LEU A 5 0.69 1.13 10.16
N ARG A 6 0.28 2.27 10.72
CA ARG A 6 0.25 2.49 12.18
C ARG A 6 -1.11 2.12 12.76
N SER A 7 -1.08 1.16 13.69
CA SER A 7 -2.11 0.82 14.69
C SER A 7 -3.46 0.30 14.16
N GLY A 8 -3.62 -1.03 14.24
CA GLY A 8 -4.86 -1.78 14.07
C GLY A 8 -4.52 -3.27 14.23
N ASP A 9 -5.52 -4.11 14.53
CA ASP A 9 -5.33 -5.56 14.41
C ASP A 9 -4.85 -5.91 12.98
N ALA A 10 -4.13 -7.02 12.81
CA ALA A 10 -3.56 -7.42 11.52
C ALA A 10 -4.61 -7.47 10.39
N ALA A 11 -5.82 -7.95 10.69
CA ALA A 11 -6.92 -8.02 9.71
C ALA A 11 -7.39 -6.61 9.30
N THR A 12 -7.51 -5.69 10.25
CA THR A 12 -7.81 -4.28 9.96
C THR A 12 -6.71 -3.65 9.09
N ALA A 13 -5.44 -3.92 9.41
CA ALA A 13 -4.31 -3.40 8.64
C ALA A 13 -4.26 -3.98 7.21
N ASP A 14 -4.65 -5.23 7.02
CA ASP A 14 -4.75 -5.84 5.69
C ASP A 14 -5.90 -5.26 4.88
N ALA A 15 -7.07 -5.08 5.49
CA ALA A 15 -8.21 -4.42 4.83
C ALA A 15 -7.88 -2.99 4.39
N VAL A 16 -7.17 -2.23 5.24
CA VAL A 16 -6.67 -0.89 4.89
C VAL A 16 -5.65 -0.98 3.74
N ALA A 17 -4.72 -1.93 3.78
CA ALA A 17 -3.75 -2.11 2.69
C ALA A 17 -4.43 -2.45 1.35
N ASP A 18 -5.44 -3.32 1.36
CA ASP A 18 -6.24 -3.66 0.19
C ASP A 18 -7.00 -2.45 -0.35
N ALA A 19 -7.64 -1.68 0.54
CA ALA A 19 -8.36 -0.46 0.17
C ALA A 19 -7.42 0.60 -0.45
N VAL A 20 -6.25 0.83 0.16
CA VAL A 20 -5.25 1.76 -0.37
C VAL A 20 -4.71 1.27 -1.72
N ALA A 21 -4.43 -0.03 -1.88
CA ALA A 21 -3.98 -0.59 -3.14
C ALA A 21 -5.03 -0.42 -4.25
N GLY A 22 -6.30 -0.66 -3.95
CA GLY A 22 -7.41 -0.40 -4.87
C GLY A 22 -7.49 1.06 -5.28
N ARG A 23 -7.35 1.99 -4.32
CA ARG A 23 -7.44 3.42 -4.59
C ARG A 23 -6.24 3.96 -5.36
N ALA A 24 -5.03 3.53 -5.02
CA ALA A 24 -3.81 3.85 -5.76
C ALA A 24 -3.91 3.38 -7.21
N ARG A 25 -4.45 2.16 -7.44
CA ARG A 25 -4.67 1.62 -8.78
C ARG A 25 -5.65 2.47 -9.59
N ALA A 26 -6.75 2.92 -8.98
CA ALA A 26 -7.69 3.84 -9.63
C ALA A 26 -7.05 5.20 -9.98
N GLY A 27 -6.03 5.62 -9.22
CA GLY A 27 -5.19 6.79 -9.51
C GLY A 27 -4.05 6.54 -10.49
N GLY A 28 -3.92 5.33 -11.05
CA GLY A 28 -2.90 4.97 -12.04
C GLY A 28 -1.57 4.48 -11.44
N VAL A 29 -1.50 4.17 -10.14
CA VAL A 29 -0.29 3.62 -9.51
C VAL A 29 -0.54 2.19 -9.04
N LEU A 30 0.32 1.26 -9.47
CA LEU A 30 0.25 -0.13 -9.05
C LEU A 30 1.10 -0.35 -7.79
N VAL A 31 0.46 -0.87 -6.74
CA VAL A 31 1.09 -1.38 -5.52
C VAL A 31 0.39 -2.67 -5.12
N GLU A 32 1.09 -3.53 -4.38
CA GLU A 32 0.50 -4.78 -3.89
C GLU A 32 0.38 -4.78 -2.35
N PRO A 33 -0.70 -5.34 -1.80
CA PRO A 33 -0.81 -5.58 -0.36
C PRO A 33 0.26 -6.59 0.13
N LEU A 34 0.95 -6.26 1.23
CA LEU A 34 1.99 -7.11 1.81
C LEU A 34 1.45 -8.49 2.25
N GLY A 35 0.18 -8.56 2.65
CA GLY A 35 -0.47 -9.81 3.08
C GLY A 35 -0.37 -10.94 2.06
N ARG A 36 -0.32 -10.63 0.76
CA ARG A 36 -0.20 -11.62 -0.33
C ARG A 36 1.10 -12.42 -0.32
N TYR A 37 2.14 -11.89 0.32
CA TYR A 37 3.47 -12.50 0.36
C TYR A 37 3.77 -13.16 1.71
N ARG A 38 2.80 -13.20 2.64
CA ARG A 38 3.01 -13.82 3.95
C ARG A 38 2.97 -15.34 3.84
N ALA A 39 3.96 -15.99 4.45
CA ALA A 39 4.00 -17.45 4.56
C ALA A 39 3.15 -17.99 5.72
N GLU A 40 3.00 -17.20 6.79
CA GLU A 40 2.23 -17.56 7.99
C GLU A 40 1.21 -16.46 8.31
N ALA A 41 0.15 -16.86 9.04
CA ALA A 41 -0.85 -15.92 9.53
C ALA A 41 -0.26 -15.00 10.61
N GLY A 42 -0.75 -13.76 10.64
CA GLY A 42 -0.25 -12.71 11.54
C GLY A 42 0.83 -11.83 10.91
N GLY A 43 1.13 -10.71 11.57
CA GLY A 43 2.09 -9.71 11.07
C GLY A 43 1.44 -8.34 10.78
N ARG A 44 2.29 -7.38 10.38
CA ARG A 44 1.84 -6.01 10.11
C ARG A 44 1.30 -5.88 8.69
N GLY A 45 0.16 -5.22 8.52
CA GLY A 45 -0.33 -4.76 7.22
C GLY A 45 0.61 -3.72 6.59
N GLY A 46 0.57 -3.63 5.27
CA GLY A 46 1.41 -2.69 4.52
C GLY A 46 1.35 -2.92 3.01
N LEU A 47 2.17 -2.16 2.28
CA LEU A 47 2.26 -2.23 0.82
C LEU A 47 3.68 -2.63 0.37
N VAL A 48 3.72 -3.34 -0.74
CA VAL A 48 4.92 -3.69 -1.49
C VAL A 48 5.04 -2.77 -2.71
N LEU A 49 6.20 -2.13 -2.84
CA LEU A 49 6.53 -1.24 -3.95
C LEU A 49 7.66 -1.87 -4.78
N GLY A 50 7.33 -2.29 -6.00
CA GLY A 50 8.33 -2.69 -7.00
C GLY A 50 8.85 -1.47 -7.74
N TYR A 51 10.17 -1.36 -7.92
CA TYR A 51 10.81 -0.21 -8.57
C TYR A 51 11.71 -0.61 -9.75
N GLY A 52 11.82 -1.91 -10.07
CA GLY A 52 12.75 -2.42 -11.08
C GLY A 52 12.41 -2.04 -12.53
N ALA A 53 11.17 -1.60 -12.80
CA ALA A 53 10.69 -1.23 -14.13
C ALA A 53 10.04 0.17 -14.15
N ILE A 54 10.35 1.02 -13.17
CA ILE A 54 9.81 2.37 -13.04
C ILE A 54 10.88 3.37 -13.50
N ASP A 55 10.50 4.35 -14.33
CA ASP A 55 11.38 5.49 -14.60
C ASP A 55 11.56 6.30 -13.31
N ALA A 56 12.80 6.61 -12.94
CA ALA A 56 13.10 7.38 -11.74
C ALA A 56 12.37 8.73 -11.70
N ALA A 57 12.08 9.35 -12.85
CA ALA A 57 11.30 10.58 -12.97
C ALA A 57 9.83 10.42 -12.53
N ASP A 58 9.28 9.21 -12.62
CA ASP A 58 7.89 8.92 -12.23
C ASP A 58 7.73 8.63 -10.74
N VAL A 59 8.83 8.33 -10.03
CA VAL A 59 8.80 7.96 -8.60
C VAL A 59 8.15 9.03 -7.73
N PRO A 60 8.49 10.33 -7.83
CA PRO A 60 7.87 11.37 -7.00
C PRO A 60 6.35 11.43 -7.18
N ALA A 61 5.88 11.50 -8.44
CA ALA A 61 4.46 11.56 -8.74
C ALA A 61 3.71 10.27 -8.35
N GLY A 62 4.38 9.11 -8.43
CA GLY A 62 3.84 7.85 -7.93
C GLY A 62 3.64 7.85 -6.42
N LEU A 63 4.64 8.32 -5.66
CA LEU A 63 4.56 8.43 -4.20
C LEU A 63 3.49 9.42 -3.76
N ASP A 64 3.31 10.54 -4.45
CA ASP A 64 2.27 11.54 -4.15
C ASP A 64 0.86 10.95 -4.27
N ARG A 65 0.62 10.14 -5.30
CA ARG A 65 -0.66 9.45 -5.52
C ARG A 65 -0.91 8.36 -4.47
N ILE A 66 0.12 7.62 -4.07
CA ILE A 66 0.01 6.66 -2.97
C ILE A 66 -0.33 7.39 -1.67
N ALA A 67 0.33 8.52 -1.38
CA ALA A 67 0.03 9.33 -0.21
C ALA A 67 -1.40 9.89 -0.24
N ALA A 68 -1.92 10.27 -1.41
CA ALA A 68 -3.32 10.66 -1.57
C ALA A 68 -4.28 9.50 -1.28
N ALA A 69 -4.00 8.30 -1.79
CA ALA A 69 -4.80 7.11 -1.49
C ALA A 69 -4.85 6.82 0.03
N PHE A 70 -3.75 6.97 0.76
CA PHE A 70 -3.76 6.84 2.22
C PHE A 70 -4.63 7.89 2.93
N ARG A 71 -4.66 9.14 2.44
CA ARG A 71 -5.50 10.20 3.05
C ARG A 71 -6.99 9.97 2.82
N GLU A 72 -7.34 9.34 1.71
CA GLU A 72 -8.73 9.07 1.34
C GLU A 72 -9.28 7.80 1.99
N VAL A 73 -8.41 6.84 2.32
CA VAL A 73 -8.76 5.67 3.11
C VAL A 73 -8.65 6.03 4.60
N THR A 74 -9.72 6.61 5.15
CA THR A 74 -9.85 6.79 6.60
C THR A 74 -10.02 5.41 7.25
N PRO A 75 -9.25 5.05 8.29
CA PRO A 75 -9.60 3.90 9.11
C PRO A 75 -10.94 4.18 9.80
N GLY A 76 -11.94 3.35 9.54
CA GLY A 76 -13.19 3.34 10.31
C GLY A 76 -12.96 2.90 11.76
#